data_AF-A0A410P6C9-F1
#
_entry.id   AF-A0A410P6C9-F1
#
_cell.length_a   1.000
_cell.length_b   1.000
_cell.length_c   1.000
_cell.angle_alpha   90.00
_cell.angle_beta   90.00
_cell.angle_gamma   90.00
#
_symmetry.space_group_name_H-M   'P 1'
#
loop_
_entity.id
_entity.type
_entity.pdbx_description
1 polymer ?
#
loop_
_entity_poly.entity_id
_entity_poly.type
_entity_poly.pdbx_seq_one_letter_code
_entity_poly.pdbx_strand_id
1 'polypeptide(L)'
;MATAAAAFLAAAVAFVSWGIEARKNALLRDENSKTIEEMRTELETGRTEVRQMADKYLQEKNKLLVEINSLTADRDKAEEETAKVKKQISSEQDISKSTNEDLDKVNKELAHVRKERTEIASKLETGFKKQKQMFETKILTLDAQLAKAKKRLEDEAERYHYNLGVVYTRAKDYENAVEEFKKALGYNPNNARAHYNLGILYDDYFKDKKQARYHYRTFLELQPESDDAESVREWLADLER
;
A
#
# COMPACT_ATOMS: atom_id res chain seq x y z
N MET A 1 -66.60 -122.30 81.30
CA MET A 1 -66.17 -120.89 81.32
C MET A 1 -64.86 -120.72 80.54
N ALA A 2 -64.84 -121.04 79.24
CA ALA A 2 -63.66 -120.91 78.36
C ALA A 2 -63.74 -119.67 77.44
N THR A 3 -64.81 -118.88 77.56
CA THR A 3 -65.16 -117.78 76.64
C THR A 3 -64.63 -116.41 77.08
N ALA A 4 -64.20 -116.24 78.33
CA ALA A 4 -63.70 -114.97 78.83
C ALA A 4 -62.21 -114.71 78.47
N ALA A 5 -61.36 -115.74 78.44
CA ALA A 5 -59.92 -115.59 78.21
C ALA A 5 -59.57 -115.22 76.75
N ALA A 6 -60.34 -115.72 75.77
CA ALA A 6 -60.16 -115.40 74.36
C ALA A 6 -60.52 -113.94 74.04
N ALA A 7 -61.53 -113.39 74.71
CA ALA A 7 -61.95 -112.00 74.54
C ALA A 7 -60.90 -111.00 75.06
N PHE A 8 -60.23 -111.31 76.18
CA PHE A 8 -59.18 -110.46 76.74
C PHE A 8 -57.90 -110.43 75.87
N LEU A 9 -57.50 -111.57 75.30
CA LEU A 9 -56.34 -111.65 74.40
C LEU A 9 -56.59 -110.93 73.07
N ALA A 10 -57.78 -111.10 72.48
CA ALA A 10 -58.17 -110.40 71.25
C ALA A 10 -58.23 -108.87 71.46
N ALA A 11 -58.75 -108.43 72.60
CA ALA A 11 -58.79 -107.01 72.95
C ALA A 11 -57.38 -106.42 73.16
N ALA A 12 -56.47 -107.15 73.81
CA ALA A 12 -55.09 -106.70 74.02
C ALA A 12 -54.30 -106.56 72.70
N VAL A 13 -54.43 -107.54 71.79
CA VAL A 13 -53.79 -107.50 70.46
C VAL A 13 -54.37 -106.38 69.60
N ALA A 14 -55.70 -106.18 69.64
CA ALA A 14 -56.35 -105.08 68.93
C ALA A 14 -55.90 -103.71 69.48
N PHE A 15 -55.70 -103.57 70.79
CA PHE A 15 -55.24 -102.32 71.40
C PHE A 15 -53.78 -102.00 71.06
N VAL A 16 -52.90 -103.01 71.03
CA VAL A 16 -51.51 -102.84 70.60
C VAL A 16 -51.43 -102.52 69.11
N SER A 17 -52.20 -103.22 68.28
CA SER A 17 -52.28 -102.95 66.83
C SER A 17 -52.82 -101.55 66.53
N TRP A 18 -53.89 -101.14 67.21
CA TRP A 18 -54.42 -99.78 67.13
C TRP A 18 -53.40 -98.73 67.61
N GLY A 19 -52.64 -99.01 68.67
CA GLY A 19 -51.58 -98.14 69.15
C GLY A 19 -50.41 -98.00 68.18
N ILE A 20 -50.03 -99.07 67.47
CA ILE A 20 -48.98 -99.05 66.44
C ILE A 20 -49.46 -98.30 65.20
N GLU A 21 -50.68 -98.58 64.73
CA GLU A 21 -51.26 -97.92 63.56
C GLU A 21 -51.53 -96.43 63.82
N ALA A 22 -51.98 -96.08 65.03
CA ALA A 22 -52.15 -94.69 65.45
C ALA A 22 -50.80 -93.96 65.53
N ARG A 23 -49.73 -94.60 66.03
CA ARG A 23 -48.38 -94.01 66.05
C ARG A 23 -47.80 -93.84 64.64
N LYS A 24 -47.99 -94.82 63.76
CA LYS A 24 -47.56 -94.75 62.36
C LYS A 24 -48.30 -93.65 61.60
N ASN A 25 -49.62 -93.54 61.78
CA ASN A 25 -50.41 -92.46 61.20
C ASN A 25 -50.07 -91.09 61.79
N ALA A 26 -49.71 -91.02 63.08
CA ALA A 26 -49.23 -89.79 63.70
C ALA A 26 -47.86 -89.37 63.14
N LEU A 27 -46.93 -90.31 62.97
CA LEU A 27 -45.61 -90.09 62.35
C LEU A 27 -45.72 -89.64 60.89
N LEU A 28 -46.56 -90.31 60.09
CA LEU A 28 -46.81 -89.92 58.69
C LEU A 28 -47.50 -88.55 58.58
N ARG A 29 -48.37 -88.20 59.52
CA ARG A 29 -48.95 -86.85 59.61
C ARG A 29 -47.89 -85.81 59.95
N ASP A 30 -47.01 -86.11 60.89
CA ASP A 30 -45.94 -85.21 61.31
C ASP A 30 -44.94 -84.98 60.18
N GLU A 31 -44.52 -86.06 59.51
CA GLU A 31 -43.60 -86.05 58.37
C GLU A 31 -44.22 -85.33 57.16
N ASN A 32 -45.48 -85.62 56.81
CA ASN A 32 -46.19 -84.86 55.76
C ASN A 32 -46.39 -83.39 56.13
N SER A 33 -46.66 -83.08 57.41
CA SER A 33 -46.78 -81.68 57.85
C SER A 33 -45.45 -80.95 57.72
N LYS A 34 -44.35 -81.63 58.02
CA LYS A 34 -43.00 -81.09 57.93
C LYS A 34 -42.59 -80.85 56.47
N THR A 35 -42.87 -81.80 55.57
CA THR A 35 -42.64 -81.63 54.13
C THR A 35 -43.52 -80.52 53.53
N ILE A 36 -44.78 -80.41 53.95
CA ILE A 36 -45.67 -79.31 53.51
C ILE A 36 -45.15 -77.97 54.02
N GLU A 37 -44.67 -77.90 55.26
CA GLU A 37 -44.14 -76.67 55.83
C GLU A 37 -42.79 -76.30 55.20
N GLU A 38 -41.93 -77.27 54.88
CA GLU A 38 -40.69 -77.09 54.12
C GLU A 38 -40.97 -76.55 52.71
N MET A 39 -41.90 -77.17 51.96
CA MET A 39 -42.33 -76.67 50.65
C MET A 39 -42.97 -75.28 50.75
N ARG A 40 -43.73 -74.99 51.80
CA ARG A 40 -44.33 -73.68 52.04
C ARG A 40 -43.26 -72.63 52.31
N THR A 41 -42.26 -72.96 53.12
CA THR A 41 -41.12 -72.08 53.35
C THR A 41 -40.32 -71.84 52.08
N GLU A 42 -40.03 -72.86 51.27
CA GLU A 42 -39.34 -72.72 49.97
C GLU A 42 -40.15 -71.87 48.97
N LEU A 43 -41.48 -72.05 48.93
CA LEU A 43 -42.36 -71.24 48.10
C LEU A 43 -42.39 -69.78 48.57
N GLU A 44 -42.37 -69.53 49.88
CA GLU A 44 -42.33 -68.19 50.47
C GLU A 44 -40.96 -67.52 50.27
N THR A 45 -39.84 -68.23 50.39
CA THR A 45 -38.51 -67.71 50.02
C THR A 45 -38.42 -67.43 48.53
N GLY A 46 -38.86 -68.35 47.67
CA GLY A 46 -38.89 -68.12 46.22
C GLY A 46 -39.76 -66.91 45.84
N ARG A 47 -40.93 -66.73 46.50
CA ARG A 47 -41.77 -65.55 46.31
C ARG A 47 -41.10 -64.26 46.77
N THR A 48 -40.40 -64.28 47.89
CA THR A 48 -39.69 -63.10 48.39
C THR A 48 -38.49 -62.74 47.53
N GLU A 49 -37.74 -63.72 47.01
CA GLU A 49 -36.64 -63.49 46.07
C GLU A 49 -37.12 -62.88 44.75
N VAL A 50 -38.19 -63.43 44.16
CA VAL A 50 -38.81 -62.87 42.94
C VAL A 50 -39.31 -61.44 43.21
N ARG A 51 -39.89 -61.19 44.38
CA ARG A 51 -40.34 -59.84 44.77
C ARG A 51 -39.17 -58.87 44.92
N GLN A 52 -38.09 -59.27 45.58
CA GLN A 52 -36.87 -58.45 45.70
C GLN A 52 -36.23 -58.15 44.33
N MET A 53 -36.23 -59.13 43.42
CA MET A 53 -35.74 -58.95 42.06
C MET A 53 -36.62 -57.97 41.27
N ALA A 54 -37.94 -58.10 41.38
CA ALA A 54 -38.89 -57.17 40.77
C ALA A 54 -38.73 -55.74 41.30
N ASP A 55 -38.53 -55.58 42.62
CA ASP A 55 -38.32 -54.27 43.26
C ASP A 55 -37.00 -53.62 42.80
N LYS A 56 -35.91 -54.40 42.71
CA LYS A 56 -34.63 -53.91 42.15
C LYS A 56 -34.77 -53.46 40.70
N TYR A 57 -35.45 -54.27 39.88
CA TYR A 57 -35.73 -53.93 38.49
C TYR A 57 -36.55 -52.63 38.38
N LEU A 58 -37.59 -52.46 39.21
CA LEU A 58 -38.39 -51.25 39.28
C LEU A 58 -37.56 -50.03 39.69
N GLN A 59 -36.67 -50.19 40.67
CA GLN A 59 -35.80 -49.11 41.13
C GLN A 59 -34.82 -48.68 40.04
N GLU A 60 -34.21 -49.63 39.33
CA GLU A 60 -33.25 -49.36 38.26
C GLU A 60 -33.94 -48.76 37.03
N LYS A 61 -35.13 -49.28 36.67
CA LYS A 61 -36.00 -48.68 35.65
C LYS A 61 -36.35 -47.23 35.99
N ASN A 62 -36.70 -46.93 37.25
CA ASN A 62 -37.04 -45.58 37.68
C ASN A 62 -35.81 -44.64 37.65
N LYS A 63 -34.62 -45.12 38.01
CA LYS A 63 -33.37 -44.35 37.86
C LYS A 63 -33.10 -44.00 36.40
N LEU A 64 -33.17 -45.00 35.51
CA LEU A 64 -32.99 -44.81 34.08
C LEU A 64 -34.02 -43.85 33.49
N LEU A 65 -35.28 -43.90 33.95
CA LEU A 65 -36.31 -42.94 33.52
C LEU A 65 -35.97 -41.50 33.92
N VAL A 66 -35.46 -41.28 35.13
CA VAL A 66 -35.03 -39.94 35.57
C VAL A 66 -33.87 -39.44 34.71
N GLU A 67 -32.88 -40.29 34.45
CA GLU A 67 -31.73 -39.95 33.60
C GLU A 67 -32.13 -39.66 32.15
N ILE A 68 -33.05 -40.45 31.58
CA ILE A 68 -33.61 -40.21 30.25
C ILE A 68 -34.31 -38.85 30.22
N ASN A 69 -35.11 -38.52 31.24
CA ASN A 69 -35.81 -37.24 31.30
C ASN A 69 -34.84 -36.05 31.41
N SER A 70 -33.76 -36.16 32.19
CA SER A 70 -32.75 -35.10 32.27
C SER A 70 -31.99 -34.94 30.96
N LEU A 71 -31.57 -36.05 30.33
CA LEU A 71 -30.89 -36.01 29.03
C LEU A 71 -31.79 -35.44 27.94
N THR A 72 -33.10 -35.71 28.00
CA THR A 72 -34.07 -35.12 27.07
C THR A 72 -34.17 -33.61 27.27
N ALA A 73 -34.23 -33.13 28.52
CA ALA A 73 -34.25 -31.71 28.81
C ALA A 73 -32.97 -30.99 28.37
N ASP A 74 -31.81 -31.61 28.55
CA ASP A 74 -30.53 -31.05 28.10
C ASP A 74 -30.41 -31.05 26.57
N ARG A 75 -30.90 -32.10 25.90
CA ARG A 75 -31.02 -32.12 24.43
C ARG A 75 -31.89 -30.97 23.94
N ASP A 76 -33.06 -30.77 24.53
CA ASP A 76 -34.00 -29.73 24.10
C ASP A 76 -33.40 -28.32 24.29
N LYS A 77 -32.65 -28.09 25.38
CA LYS A 77 -31.88 -26.84 25.58
C LYS A 77 -30.79 -26.67 24.51
N ALA A 78 -30.02 -27.72 24.22
CA ALA A 78 -29.00 -27.67 23.18
C ALA A 78 -29.63 -27.41 21.80
N GLU A 79 -30.79 -27.98 21.51
CA GLU A 79 -31.55 -27.69 20.29
C GLU A 79 -31.99 -26.22 20.22
N GLU A 80 -32.43 -25.63 21.33
CA GLU A 80 -32.78 -24.20 21.38
C GLU A 80 -31.55 -23.29 21.16
N GLU A 81 -30.41 -23.61 21.80
CA GLU A 81 -29.16 -22.87 21.63
C GLU A 81 -28.61 -22.98 20.20
N THR A 82 -28.63 -24.18 19.62
CA THR A 82 -28.20 -24.40 18.23
C THR A 82 -29.10 -23.64 17.24
N ALA A 83 -30.40 -23.55 17.51
CA ALA A 83 -31.31 -22.73 16.71
C ALA A 83 -30.96 -21.23 16.78
N LYS A 84 -30.62 -20.71 17.97
CA LYS A 84 -30.18 -19.31 18.15
C LYS A 84 -28.88 -19.04 17.40
N VAL A 85 -27.88 -19.91 17.55
CA VAL A 85 -26.59 -19.79 16.84
C VAL A 85 -26.80 -19.83 15.33
N LYS A 86 -27.64 -20.75 14.82
CA LYS A 86 -27.94 -20.84 13.39
C LYS A 86 -28.57 -19.54 12.85
N LYS A 87 -29.46 -18.91 13.62
CA LYS A 87 -30.05 -17.61 13.27
C LYS A 87 -28.99 -16.50 13.23
N GLN A 88 -28.07 -16.47 14.20
CA GLN A 88 -26.98 -15.50 14.22
C GLN A 88 -26.03 -15.67 13.03
N ILE A 89 -25.63 -16.90 12.73
CA ILE A 89 -24.78 -17.22 11.56
C ILE A 89 -25.45 -16.73 10.27
N SER A 90 -26.76 -16.96 10.11
CA SER A 90 -27.49 -16.46 8.94
C SER A 90 -27.41 -14.93 8.84
N SER A 91 -27.63 -14.21 9.94
CA SER A 91 -27.55 -12.75 9.93
C SER A 91 -26.14 -12.23 9.64
N GLU A 92 -25.10 -12.89 10.16
CA GLU A 92 -23.70 -12.53 9.89
C GLU A 92 -23.31 -12.81 8.44
N GLN A 93 -23.82 -13.89 7.84
CA GLN A 93 -23.64 -14.18 6.42
C GLN A 93 -24.28 -13.12 5.53
N ASP A 94 -25.47 -12.63 5.89
CA ASP A 94 -26.15 -11.58 5.13
C ASP A 94 -25.42 -10.24 5.24
N ILE A 95 -24.94 -9.88 6.44
CA ILE A 95 -24.07 -8.70 6.64
C ILE A 95 -22.80 -8.84 5.80
N SER A 96 -22.14 -10.00 5.85
CA SER A 96 -20.90 -10.25 5.09
C SER A 96 -21.10 -10.07 3.58
N LYS A 97 -22.20 -10.62 3.03
CA LYS A 97 -22.56 -10.41 1.61
C LYS A 97 -22.75 -8.93 1.29
N SER A 98 -23.55 -8.22 2.08
CA SER A 98 -23.77 -6.78 1.89
C SER A 98 -22.46 -5.99 1.95
N THR A 99 -21.60 -6.27 2.92
CA THR A 99 -20.30 -5.57 3.05
C THR A 99 -19.36 -5.85 1.89
N ASN A 100 -19.39 -7.06 1.30
CA ASN A 100 -18.61 -7.38 0.12
C ASN A 100 -19.14 -6.66 -1.13
N GLU A 101 -20.46 -6.52 -1.27
CA GLU A 101 -21.07 -5.75 -2.36
C GLU A 101 -20.71 -4.26 -2.26
N ASP A 102 -20.78 -3.69 -1.06
CA ASP A 102 -20.37 -2.30 -0.80
C ASP A 102 -18.87 -2.09 -1.09
N LEU A 103 -18.02 -3.05 -0.68
CA LEU A 103 -16.59 -3.00 -0.95
C LEU A 103 -16.29 -3.03 -2.45
N ASP A 104 -16.99 -3.87 -3.22
CA ASP A 104 -16.86 -3.92 -4.68
C ASP A 104 -17.26 -2.58 -5.33
N LYS A 105 -18.36 -1.97 -4.85
CA LYS A 105 -18.80 -0.65 -5.31
C LYS A 105 -17.75 0.43 -5.02
N VAL A 106 -17.24 0.48 -3.80
CA VAL A 106 -16.18 1.43 -3.41
C VAL A 106 -14.92 1.22 -4.25
N ASN A 107 -14.53 -0.03 -4.50
CA ASN A 107 -13.36 -0.32 -5.33
C ASN A 107 -13.52 0.15 -6.78
N LYS A 108 -14.73 0.04 -7.35
CA LYS A 108 -15.05 0.57 -8.69
C LYS A 108 -14.98 2.09 -8.74
N GLU A 109 -15.56 2.77 -7.75
CA GLU A 109 -15.50 4.23 -7.63
C GLU A 109 -14.03 4.70 -7.48
N LEU A 110 -13.26 4.02 -6.64
CA LEU A 110 -11.85 4.33 -6.39
C LEU A 110 -10.99 4.12 -7.66
N ALA A 111 -11.29 3.08 -8.46
CA ALA A 111 -10.65 2.88 -9.76
C ALA A 111 -10.96 4.02 -10.75
N HIS A 112 -12.21 4.51 -10.76
CA HIS A 112 -12.60 5.65 -11.59
C HIS A 112 -11.86 6.93 -11.19
N VAL A 113 -11.87 7.27 -9.89
CA VAL A 113 -11.15 8.44 -9.36
C VAL A 113 -9.65 8.35 -9.64
N ARG A 114 -9.04 7.17 -9.53
CA ARG A 114 -7.63 6.96 -9.90
C ARG A 114 -7.38 7.30 -11.36
N LYS A 115 -8.24 6.86 -12.27
CA LYS A 115 -8.14 7.15 -13.71
C LYS A 115 -8.25 8.65 -13.97
N GLU A 116 -9.27 9.32 -13.41
CA GLU A 116 -9.42 10.77 -13.55
C GLU A 116 -8.22 11.53 -13.02
N ARG A 117 -7.69 11.14 -11.84
CA ARG A 117 -6.48 11.72 -11.27
C ARG A 117 -5.29 11.62 -12.22
N THR A 118 -5.09 10.45 -12.84
CA THR A 118 -3.99 10.26 -13.80
C THR A 118 -4.16 11.08 -15.07
N GLU A 119 -5.39 11.27 -15.53
CA GLU A 119 -5.68 12.09 -16.71
C GLU A 119 -5.48 13.58 -16.42
N ILE A 120 -5.89 14.05 -15.25
CA ILE A 120 -5.63 15.42 -14.79
C ILE A 120 -4.12 15.65 -14.65
N ALA A 121 -3.40 14.72 -14.02
CA ALA A 121 -1.95 14.83 -13.85
C ALA A 121 -1.22 14.92 -15.20
N SER A 122 -1.59 14.08 -16.19
CA SER A 122 -0.96 14.10 -17.52
C SER A 122 -1.28 15.37 -18.31
N LYS A 123 -2.51 15.89 -18.22
CA LYS A 123 -2.89 17.18 -18.82
C LYS A 123 -2.11 18.33 -18.19
N LEU A 124 -1.98 18.32 -16.87
CA LEU A 124 -1.24 19.34 -16.12
C LEU A 124 0.24 19.34 -16.49
N GLU A 125 0.87 18.17 -16.52
CA GLU A 125 2.27 18.01 -16.90
C GLU A 125 2.52 18.47 -18.34
N THR A 126 1.62 18.10 -19.27
CA THR A 126 1.71 18.53 -20.66
C THR A 126 1.54 20.06 -20.79
N GLY A 127 0.62 20.65 -20.02
CA GLY A 127 0.41 22.09 -19.97
C GLY A 127 1.64 22.85 -19.49
N PHE A 128 2.22 22.43 -18.37
CA PHE A 128 3.46 23.02 -17.84
C PHE A 128 4.65 22.85 -18.79
N LYS A 129 4.78 21.68 -19.43
CA LYS A 129 5.85 21.45 -20.42
C LYS A 129 5.75 22.41 -21.60
N LYS A 130 4.54 22.61 -22.13
CA LYS A 130 4.29 23.57 -23.23
C LYS A 130 4.58 25.01 -22.83
N GLN A 131 4.14 25.43 -21.64
CA GLN A 131 4.41 26.77 -21.14
C GLN A 131 5.91 26.99 -20.92
N LYS A 132 6.60 26.04 -20.28
CA LYS A 132 8.05 26.09 -20.09
C LYS A 132 8.78 26.25 -21.42
N GLN A 133 8.46 25.41 -22.41
CA GLN A 133 9.05 25.49 -23.75
C GLN A 133 8.76 26.83 -24.44
N MET A 134 7.55 27.37 -24.30
CA MET A 134 7.19 28.68 -24.83
C MET A 134 8.05 29.79 -24.22
N PHE A 135 8.23 29.79 -22.89
CA PHE A 135 9.04 30.78 -22.19
C PHE A 135 10.53 30.66 -22.53
N GLU A 136 11.08 29.44 -22.56
CA GLU A 136 12.47 29.19 -22.96
C GLU A 136 12.74 29.73 -24.37
N THR A 137 11.85 29.45 -25.31
CA THR A 137 11.95 29.97 -26.68
C THR A 137 11.91 31.49 -26.70
N LYS A 138 10.98 32.10 -25.96
CA LYS A 138 10.83 33.56 -25.90
C LYS A 138 12.07 34.24 -25.31
N ILE A 139 12.63 33.70 -24.23
CA ILE A 139 13.87 34.19 -23.62
C ILE A 139 15.01 34.16 -24.64
N LEU A 140 15.22 33.01 -25.30
CA LEU A 140 16.26 32.87 -26.32
C LEU A 140 16.10 33.88 -27.48
N THR A 141 14.86 34.10 -27.94
CA THR A 141 14.61 35.09 -29.00
C THR A 141 14.86 36.52 -28.53
N LEU A 142 14.52 36.85 -27.29
CA LEU A 142 14.76 38.17 -26.71
C LEU A 142 16.25 38.42 -26.51
N ASP A 143 17.00 37.42 -26.04
CA ASP A 143 18.45 37.51 -25.87
C ASP A 143 19.14 37.75 -27.22
N ALA A 144 18.71 37.05 -28.28
CA ALA A 144 19.22 37.25 -29.63
C ALA A 144 18.89 38.65 -30.17
N GLN A 145 17.67 39.16 -29.92
CA GLN A 145 17.28 40.51 -30.31
C GLN A 145 18.08 41.57 -29.55
N LEU A 146 18.30 41.36 -28.25
CA LEU A 146 19.05 42.27 -27.40
C LEU A 146 20.53 42.31 -27.80
N ALA A 147 21.14 41.16 -28.08
CA ALA A 147 22.51 41.10 -28.60
C ALA A 147 22.64 41.84 -29.95
N LYS A 148 21.67 41.65 -30.86
CA LYS A 148 21.65 42.35 -32.15
C LYS A 148 21.45 43.86 -31.97
N ALA A 149 20.57 44.28 -31.07
CA ALA A 149 20.33 45.69 -30.79
C ALA A 149 21.55 46.36 -30.15
N LYS A 150 22.21 45.68 -29.20
CA LYS A 150 23.45 46.14 -28.58
C LYS A 150 24.54 46.34 -29.61
N LYS A 151 24.75 45.34 -30.49
CA LYS A 151 25.74 45.45 -31.57
C LYS A 151 25.45 46.62 -32.50
N ARG A 152 24.18 46.83 -32.90
CA ARG A 152 23.79 47.99 -33.72
C ARG A 152 24.11 49.31 -33.05
N LEU A 153 23.89 49.41 -31.74
CA LEU A 153 24.21 50.61 -30.96
C LEU A 153 25.72 50.87 -30.93
N GLU A 154 26.52 49.81 -30.75
CA GLU A 154 27.98 49.90 -30.80
C GLU A 154 28.47 50.34 -32.19
N ASP A 155 27.93 49.75 -33.27
CA ASP A 155 28.25 50.12 -34.66
C ASP A 155 27.83 51.57 -34.99
N GLU A 156 26.73 52.06 -34.41
CA GLU A 156 26.28 53.45 -34.57
C GLU A 156 27.14 54.43 -33.79
N ALA A 157 27.49 54.11 -32.54
CA ALA A 157 28.37 54.91 -31.70
C ALA A 157 29.76 55.03 -32.33
N GLU A 158 30.31 53.92 -32.83
CA GLU A 158 31.55 53.91 -33.58
C GLU A 158 31.52 54.89 -34.77
N ARG A 159 30.50 54.77 -35.63
CA ARG A 159 30.36 55.61 -36.82
C ARG A 159 30.17 57.07 -36.46
N TYR A 160 29.43 57.35 -35.39
CA TYR A 160 29.23 58.70 -34.87
C TYR A 160 30.57 59.33 -34.47
N HIS A 161 31.34 58.65 -33.62
CA HIS A 161 32.63 59.14 -33.15
C HIS A 161 33.65 59.27 -34.29
N TYR A 162 33.68 58.32 -35.24
CA TYR A 162 34.54 58.43 -36.42
C TYR A 162 34.20 59.68 -37.25
N ASN A 163 32.92 59.91 -37.54
CA ASN A 163 32.50 61.06 -38.33
C ASN A 163 32.79 62.38 -37.60
N LEU A 164 32.62 62.42 -36.28
CA LEU A 164 32.96 63.59 -35.48
C LEU A 164 34.46 63.88 -35.50
N GLY A 165 35.29 62.83 -35.43
CA GLY A 165 36.75 62.94 -35.63
C GLY A 165 37.09 63.55 -36.99
N VAL A 166 36.44 63.11 -38.07
CA VAL A 166 36.62 63.70 -39.42
C VAL A 166 36.22 65.17 -39.46
N VAL A 167 35.11 65.54 -38.81
CA VAL A 167 34.65 66.94 -38.73
C VAL A 167 35.66 67.80 -37.99
N TYR A 168 36.17 67.34 -36.85
CA TYR A 168 37.20 68.06 -36.09
C TYR A 168 38.51 68.20 -36.86
N THR A 169 38.96 67.16 -37.58
CA THR A 169 40.12 67.24 -38.47
C THR A 169 39.94 68.34 -39.53
N ARG A 170 38.74 68.43 -40.14
CA ARG A 170 38.43 69.49 -41.13
C ARG A 170 38.38 70.88 -40.50
N ALA A 171 37.94 70.97 -39.25
CA ALA A 171 37.97 72.21 -38.45
C ALA A 171 39.38 72.56 -37.95
N LYS A 172 40.39 71.70 -38.18
CA LYS A 172 41.77 71.82 -37.67
C LYS A 172 41.86 71.77 -36.14
N ASP A 173 40.87 71.19 -35.49
CA ASP A 173 40.87 70.90 -34.05
C ASP A 173 41.36 69.47 -33.84
N TYR A 174 42.68 69.31 -33.86
CA TYR A 174 43.32 68.01 -34.01
C TYR A 174 43.33 67.20 -32.70
N GLU A 175 43.37 67.88 -31.56
CA GLU A 175 43.27 67.28 -30.24
C GLU A 175 41.92 66.58 -30.06
N ASN A 176 40.82 67.28 -30.35
CA ASN A 176 39.48 66.68 -30.30
C ASN A 176 39.28 65.61 -31.38
N ALA A 177 39.87 65.78 -32.57
CA ALA A 177 39.82 64.75 -33.61
C ALA A 177 40.45 63.42 -33.13
N VAL A 178 41.61 63.48 -32.47
CA VAL A 178 42.27 62.30 -31.90
C VAL A 178 41.40 61.63 -30.84
N GLU A 179 40.79 62.40 -29.94
CA GLU A 179 39.91 61.84 -28.92
C GLU A 179 38.72 61.10 -29.52
N GLU A 180 38.07 61.68 -30.53
CA GLU A 180 36.90 61.10 -31.17
C GLU A 180 37.27 59.86 -32.00
N PHE A 181 38.40 59.85 -32.71
CA PHE A 181 38.88 58.63 -33.37
C PHE A 181 39.25 57.53 -32.36
N LYS A 182 39.83 57.87 -31.21
CA LYS A 182 40.10 56.90 -30.14
C LYS A 182 38.80 56.34 -29.54
N LYS A 183 37.76 57.17 -29.36
CA LYS A 183 36.44 56.69 -28.94
C LYS A 183 35.84 55.74 -29.97
N ALA A 184 35.95 56.06 -31.27
CA ALA A 184 35.52 55.16 -32.35
C ALA A 184 36.24 53.80 -32.30
N LEU A 185 37.56 53.81 -32.08
CA LEU A 185 38.35 52.58 -31.89
C LEU A 185 38.02 51.83 -30.59
N GLY A 186 37.50 52.52 -29.57
CA GLY A 186 36.96 51.89 -28.36
C GLY A 186 35.72 51.04 -28.63
N TYR A 187 34.91 51.39 -29.63
CA TYR A 187 33.75 50.61 -30.07
C TYR A 187 34.12 49.57 -31.14
N ASN A 188 34.99 49.92 -32.09
CA ASN A 188 35.51 49.01 -33.11
C ASN A 188 37.04 49.17 -33.25
N PRO A 189 37.83 48.32 -32.55
CA PRO A 189 39.29 48.35 -32.66
C PRO A 189 39.81 48.07 -34.07
N ASN A 190 38.98 47.53 -34.97
CA ASN A 190 39.35 47.16 -36.33
C ASN A 190 38.89 48.20 -37.37
N ASN A 191 38.55 49.43 -36.95
CA ASN A 191 38.24 50.48 -37.91
C ASN A 191 39.53 51.02 -38.56
N ALA A 192 39.89 50.42 -39.70
CA ALA A 192 41.05 50.77 -40.49
C ALA A 192 41.12 52.27 -40.84
N ARG A 193 39.99 52.90 -41.16
CA ARG A 193 39.94 54.33 -41.51
C ARG A 193 40.24 55.24 -40.31
N ALA A 194 39.81 54.85 -39.11
CA ALA A 194 40.13 55.58 -37.88
C ALA A 194 41.63 55.45 -37.56
N HIS A 195 42.21 54.26 -37.74
CA HIS A 195 43.66 54.05 -37.64
C HIS A 195 44.43 54.91 -38.65
N TYR A 196 44.03 54.92 -39.92
CA TYR A 196 44.67 55.75 -40.95
C TYR A 196 44.64 57.25 -40.59
N ASN A 197 43.47 57.77 -40.22
CA ASN A 197 43.31 59.18 -39.83
C ASN A 197 44.14 59.54 -38.58
N LEU A 198 44.22 58.65 -37.58
CA LEU A 198 45.10 58.86 -36.43
C LEU A 198 46.58 58.83 -36.83
N GLY A 199 46.97 57.96 -37.76
CA GLY A 199 48.31 57.91 -38.33
C GLY A 199 48.72 59.26 -38.93
N ILE A 200 47.84 59.83 -39.76
CA ILE A 200 48.03 61.17 -40.36
C ILE A 200 48.15 62.24 -39.27
N LEU A 201 47.21 62.29 -38.32
CA LEU A 201 47.23 63.31 -37.28
C LEU A 201 48.50 63.25 -36.42
N TYR A 202 48.93 62.05 -36.05
CA TYR A 202 50.15 61.88 -35.25
C TYR A 202 51.42 62.25 -36.01
N ASP A 203 51.48 61.98 -37.32
CA ASP A 203 52.64 62.34 -38.14
C ASP A 203 52.67 63.83 -38.52
N ASP A 204 51.57 64.33 -39.08
CA ASP A 204 51.51 65.66 -39.68
C ASP A 204 51.42 66.77 -38.64
N TYR A 205 50.67 66.56 -37.55
CA TYR A 205 50.41 67.60 -36.56
C TYR A 205 51.19 67.38 -35.26
N PHE A 206 51.06 66.21 -34.62
CA PHE A 206 51.71 65.97 -33.32
C PHE A 206 53.20 65.62 -33.42
N LYS A 207 53.69 65.28 -34.63
CA LYS A 207 55.07 64.84 -34.89
C LYS A 207 55.49 63.64 -34.01
N ASP A 208 54.53 62.82 -33.59
CA ASP A 208 54.74 61.59 -32.83
C ASP A 208 54.82 60.39 -33.80
N LYS A 209 56.03 60.21 -34.35
CA LYS A 209 56.35 59.12 -35.28
C LYS A 209 56.08 57.73 -34.68
N LYS A 210 56.11 57.57 -33.36
CA LYS A 210 55.87 56.28 -32.70
C LYS A 210 54.39 55.91 -32.77
N GLN A 211 53.50 56.85 -32.44
CA GLN A 211 52.06 56.65 -32.54
C GLN A 211 51.60 56.55 -34.00
N ALA A 212 52.14 57.40 -34.87
CA ALA A 212 51.86 57.32 -36.31
C ALA A 212 52.20 55.93 -36.88
N ARG A 213 53.41 55.42 -36.59
CA ARG A 213 53.82 54.07 -37.01
C ARG A 213 52.90 52.97 -36.49
N TYR A 214 52.47 53.06 -35.23
CA TYR A 214 51.54 52.08 -34.66
C TYR A 214 50.23 52.05 -35.46
N HIS A 215 49.59 53.20 -35.62
CA HIS A 215 48.29 53.27 -36.30
C HIS A 215 48.38 52.94 -37.79
N TYR A 216 49.45 53.35 -38.47
CA TYR A 216 49.69 53.01 -39.87
C TYR A 216 49.95 51.51 -40.10
N ARG A 217 50.68 50.84 -39.21
CA ARG A 217 50.85 49.38 -39.30
C ARG A 217 49.51 48.66 -39.10
N THR A 218 48.75 49.03 -38.08
CA THR A 218 47.42 48.44 -37.85
C THR A 218 46.47 48.70 -39.02
N PHE A 219 46.53 49.90 -39.63
CA PHE A 219 45.78 50.17 -40.86
C PHE A 219 46.14 49.20 -41.99
N LEU A 220 47.44 49.00 -42.27
CA LEU A 220 47.90 48.07 -43.30
C LEU A 220 47.58 46.60 -42.98
N GLU A 221 47.56 46.22 -41.71
CA GLU A 221 47.12 44.89 -41.28
C GLU A 221 45.63 44.66 -41.58
N LEU A 222 44.80 45.70 -41.40
CA LEU A 222 43.36 45.62 -41.58
C LEU A 222 42.92 45.81 -43.05
N GLN A 223 43.60 46.67 -43.80
CA GLN A 223 43.28 47.00 -45.20
C GLN A 223 44.56 47.15 -46.05
N PRO A 224 45.28 46.04 -46.32
CA PRO A 224 46.53 46.07 -47.08
C PRO A 224 46.32 46.51 -48.53
N GLU A 225 45.15 46.31 -49.12
CA GLU A 225 44.89 46.62 -50.53
C GLU A 225 44.11 47.93 -50.72
N SER A 226 44.06 48.78 -49.69
CA SER A 226 43.40 50.10 -49.81
C SER A 226 44.20 51.06 -50.68
N ASP A 227 43.52 52.05 -51.26
CA ASP A 227 44.14 53.08 -52.11
C ASP A 227 45.25 53.85 -51.36
N ASP A 228 45.07 54.07 -50.05
CA ASP A 228 46.03 54.77 -49.21
C ASP A 228 47.19 53.88 -48.73
N ALA A 229 47.14 52.57 -48.96
CA ALA A 229 48.11 51.61 -48.42
C ALA A 229 49.53 51.83 -48.93
N GLU A 230 49.69 52.17 -50.22
CA GLU A 230 51.03 52.35 -50.79
C GLU A 230 51.76 53.54 -50.18
N SER A 231 51.07 54.67 -50.03
CA SER A 231 51.62 55.86 -49.37
C SER A 231 52.02 55.58 -47.93
N VAL A 232 51.26 54.75 -47.20
CA VAL A 232 51.61 54.35 -45.83
C VAL A 232 52.82 53.42 -45.80
N ARG A 233 52.96 52.50 -46.77
CA ARG A 233 54.16 51.64 -46.88
C ARG A 233 55.41 52.44 -47.15
N GLU A 234 55.34 53.38 -48.08
CA GLU A 234 56.43 54.29 -48.41
C GLU A 234 56.86 55.08 -47.16
N TRP A 235 55.90 55.65 -46.44
CA TRP A 235 56.17 56.37 -45.19
C TRP A 235 56.87 55.50 -44.13
N LEU A 236 56.41 54.26 -43.96
CA LEU A 236 57.02 53.31 -43.01
C LEU A 236 58.45 52.92 -43.42
N ALA A 237 58.69 52.72 -44.71
CA ALA A 237 60.02 52.39 -45.23
C ALA A 237 61.01 53.54 -45.04
N ASP A 238 60.57 54.79 -45.24
CA ASP A 238 61.40 55.98 -45.02
C ASP A 238 61.67 56.27 -43.54
N LEU A 239 60.77 55.86 -42.65
CA LEU A 239 61.01 55.95 -41.21
C LEU A 239 62.04 54.92 -40.71
N GLU A 240 62.22 53.81 -41.42
CA GLU A 240 63.10 52.69 -41.07
C GLU A 240 64.50 52.77 -41.73
N ARG A 241 64.71 53.72 -42.65
CA ARG A 241 66.01 54.06 -43.26
C ARG A 241 66.83 54.98 -42.36
#